data_AF-A0A934GKN7-F1
#
_entry.id   AF-A0A934GKN7-F1
#
_cell.length_a   1.000
_cell.length_b   1.000
_cell.length_c   1.000
_cell.angle_alpha   90.00
_cell.angle_beta   90.00
_cell.angle_gamma   90.00
#
_symmetry.space_group_name_H-M   'P 1'
#
loop_
_entity.id
_entity.type
_entity.pdbx_description
1 polymer ?
#
loop_
_entity_poly.entity_id
_entity_poly.type
_entity_poly.pdbx_seq_one_letter_code
_entity_poly.pdbx_strand_id
1 'polypeptide(L)'
;MRVHFPHKGWACLLLITVMSAHAQTAYRWIGKDGQVHYSDQPPPAAETRQFQQKKLPGNVIETSGPSYSAQLAAQKSPLTLYTSPNCVENCRIARDFLNKRGAPFSEKEIKTLEDLTAFKAATGSSEAIVPVLMAGTKVEKGFEENAWRSLLDSAGYPQDDGIPRRKAPTPAK
;
A
#
# COMPACT_ATOMS: atom_id res chain seq x y z
N MET A 1 -64.28 -5.75 -30.25
CA MET A 1 -64.81 -4.43 -29.79
C MET A 1 -63.71 -3.68 -29.08
N ARG A 2 -63.38 -2.47 -29.55
CA ARG A 2 -62.35 -1.59 -29.00
C ARG A 2 -63.03 -0.72 -27.94
N VAL A 3 -62.59 -0.78 -26.68
CA VAL A 3 -62.98 0.20 -25.66
C VAL A 3 -61.75 0.98 -25.24
N HIS A 4 -61.68 2.22 -25.72
CA HIS A 4 -60.81 3.26 -25.22
C HIS A 4 -61.37 3.76 -23.89
N PHE A 5 -60.51 3.90 -22.87
CA PHE A 5 -60.78 4.80 -21.74
C PHE A 5 -59.75 5.93 -21.72
N PRO A 6 -60.20 7.20 -21.66
CA PRO A 6 -59.36 8.39 -21.79
C PRO A 6 -58.70 8.84 -20.47
N HIS A 7 -57.53 9.47 -20.65
CA HIS A 7 -56.82 10.34 -19.69
C HIS A 7 -57.73 11.41 -19.06
N LYS A 8 -57.61 11.69 -17.75
CA LYS A 8 -57.04 12.93 -17.12
C LYS A 8 -57.55 13.19 -15.69
N GLY A 9 -56.66 13.61 -14.79
CA GLY A 9 -56.95 14.33 -13.53
C GLY A 9 -56.92 13.44 -12.27
N TRP A 10 -55.79 13.24 -11.58
CA TRP A 10 -54.98 14.13 -10.73
C TRP A 10 -55.51 14.24 -9.28
N ALA A 11 -54.57 13.99 -8.35
CA ALA A 11 -54.58 14.26 -6.90
C ALA A 11 -54.98 13.11 -5.94
N CYS A 12 -53.98 12.29 -5.56
CA CYS A 12 -53.83 11.83 -4.17
C CYS A 12 -52.34 11.80 -3.80
N LEU A 13 -52.05 12.55 -2.73
CA LEU A 13 -50.81 12.60 -1.95
C LEU A 13 -50.19 11.21 -1.71
N LEU A 14 -48.87 11.10 -1.83
CA LEU A 14 -48.01 10.35 -0.91
C LEU A 14 -46.53 10.67 -1.20
N LEU A 15 -45.94 11.50 -0.33
CA LEU A 15 -44.49 11.60 -0.19
C LEU A 15 -43.95 10.21 0.18
N ILE A 16 -43.11 9.63 -0.66
CA ILE A 16 -42.27 8.49 -0.28
C ILE A 16 -40.87 9.04 -0.06
N THR A 17 -40.49 9.01 1.21
CA THR A 17 -39.22 9.41 1.78
C THR A 17 -38.07 8.62 1.18
N VAL A 18 -37.05 9.34 0.71
CA VAL A 18 -35.75 8.78 0.32
C VAL A 18 -35.09 8.20 1.58
N MET A 19 -34.91 6.88 1.60
CA MET A 19 -34.16 6.19 2.65
C MET A 19 -32.67 6.32 2.33
N SER A 20 -32.00 7.30 2.95
CA SER A 20 -30.54 7.41 2.90
C SER A 20 -29.92 6.25 3.69
N ALA A 21 -29.24 5.34 2.99
CA ALA A 21 -28.45 4.29 3.62
C ALA A 21 -27.23 4.93 4.32
N HIS A 22 -27.25 5.05 5.65
CA HIS A 22 -26.05 5.39 6.40
C HIS A 22 -25.10 4.18 6.42
N ALA A 23 -23.95 4.34 5.78
CA ALA A 23 -22.81 3.43 5.93
C ALA A 23 -22.31 3.46 7.38
N GLN A 24 -22.59 2.40 8.13
CA GLN A 24 -22.03 2.18 9.46
C GLN A 24 -20.55 1.83 9.32
N THR A 25 -19.66 2.72 9.77
CA THR A 25 -18.21 2.49 9.77
C THR A 25 -17.84 1.72 11.03
N ALA A 26 -17.88 0.40 10.94
CA ALA A 26 -17.40 -0.48 12.00
C ALA A 26 -15.86 -0.41 12.07
N TYR A 27 -15.32 0.16 13.14
CA TYR A 27 -13.89 0.19 13.40
C TYR A 27 -13.45 -1.12 14.04
N ARG A 28 -12.42 -1.76 13.48
CA ARG A 28 -11.82 -3.00 14.00
C ARG A 28 -10.47 -2.67 14.63
N TRP A 29 -10.29 -2.96 15.91
CA TRP A 29 -8.99 -2.90 16.58
C TRP A 29 -8.70 -4.19 17.35
N ILE A 30 -7.43 -4.42 17.66
CA ILE A 30 -6.97 -5.61 18.39
C ILE A 30 -6.55 -5.16 19.78
N GLY A 31 -7.15 -5.75 20.81
CA GLY A 31 -6.84 -5.51 22.22
C GLY A 31 -5.48 -6.08 22.62
N LYS A 32 -4.97 -5.68 23.79
CA LYS A 32 -3.68 -6.15 24.34
C LYS A 32 -3.63 -7.67 24.59
N ASP A 33 -4.79 -8.31 24.64
CA ASP A 33 -5.05 -9.72 24.80
C ASP A 33 -5.21 -10.48 23.46
N GLY A 34 -5.05 -9.80 22.32
CA GLY A 34 -5.16 -10.39 20.99
C GLY A 34 -6.59 -10.56 20.47
N GLN A 35 -7.60 -10.11 21.23
CA GLN A 35 -8.99 -10.17 20.81
C GLN A 35 -9.35 -9.04 19.85
N VAL A 36 -10.12 -9.37 18.83
CA VAL A 36 -10.57 -8.42 17.80
C VAL A 36 -11.88 -7.80 18.27
N HIS A 37 -11.86 -6.48 18.49
CA HIS A 37 -13.04 -5.71 18.86
C HIS A 37 -13.55 -4.94 17.63
N TYR A 38 -14.87 -5.01 17.42
CA TYR A 38 -15.60 -4.23 16.43
C TYR A 38 -16.49 -3.22 17.17
N SER A 39 -16.35 -1.93 16.89
CA SER A 39 -17.24 -0.91 17.45
C SER A 39 -17.48 0.22 16.46
N ASP A 40 -18.69 0.77 16.50
CA ASP A 40 -19.14 1.91 15.70
C ASP A 40 -18.83 3.27 16.37
N GLN A 41 -18.21 3.27 17.56
CA GLN A 41 -17.92 4.50 18.31
C GLN A 41 -16.42 4.80 18.33
N PRO A 42 -15.98 6.02 17.97
CA PRO A 42 -14.56 6.39 17.99
C PRO A 42 -14.02 6.29 19.42
N PRO A 43 -12.87 5.60 19.64
CA PRO A 43 -12.34 5.43 20.98
C PRO A 43 -11.83 6.77 21.56
N PRO A 44 -12.13 7.08 22.83
CA PRO A 44 -11.68 8.30 23.47
C PRO A 44 -10.15 8.35 23.56
N ALA A 45 -9.57 9.53 23.28
CA ALA A 45 -8.16 9.77 23.01
C ALA A 45 -7.19 9.62 24.21
N ALA A 46 -7.60 8.99 25.33
CA ALA A 46 -6.84 9.05 26.58
C ALA A 46 -5.91 7.84 26.87
N GLU A 47 -5.98 6.73 26.12
CA GLU A 47 -5.21 5.52 26.47
C GLU A 47 -4.59 4.75 25.29
N THR A 48 -4.04 5.45 24.30
CA THR A 48 -3.21 4.81 23.26
C THR A 48 -1.75 5.24 23.40
N ARG A 49 -0.91 4.29 23.84
CA ARG A 49 0.54 4.41 23.76
C ARG A 49 0.91 4.75 22.33
N GLN A 50 1.70 5.82 22.20
CA GLN A 50 2.28 6.35 20.98
C GLN A 50 2.74 5.23 20.03
N PHE A 51 1.89 4.87 19.07
CA PHE A 51 2.41 4.37 17.82
C PHE A 51 2.94 5.60 17.11
N GLN A 52 4.26 5.75 17.11
CA GLN A 52 4.97 6.57 16.14
C GLN A 52 4.39 6.18 14.78
N GLN A 53 3.47 7.01 14.29
CA GLN A 53 2.95 6.97 12.95
C GLN A 53 4.15 7.26 12.06
N LYS A 54 4.86 6.20 11.68
CA LYS A 54 5.83 6.24 10.61
C LYS A 54 5.02 6.60 9.37
N LYS A 55 4.91 7.90 9.10
CA LYS A 55 4.33 8.43 7.88
C LYS A 55 5.16 7.87 6.74
N LEU A 56 4.70 6.75 6.16
CA LEU A 56 5.14 6.35 4.84
C LEU A 56 4.65 7.45 3.88
N PRO A 57 5.53 8.20 3.21
CA PRO A 57 5.09 9.19 2.24
C PRO A 57 4.47 8.46 1.05
N GLY A 58 3.21 8.82 0.76
CA GLY A 58 2.54 8.69 -0.53
C GLY A 58 2.74 7.41 -1.34
N ASN A 59 2.04 6.33 -0.98
CA ASN A 59 1.62 5.37 -2.00
C ASN A 59 0.26 5.79 -2.53
N VAL A 60 0.23 6.14 -3.81
CA VAL A 60 -1.00 6.28 -4.60
C VAL A 60 -1.87 5.07 -4.31
N ILE A 61 -3.10 5.30 -3.84
CA ILE A 61 -4.07 4.24 -3.59
C ILE A 61 -4.55 3.73 -4.94
N GLU A 62 -3.76 2.84 -5.54
CA GLU A 62 -4.22 1.96 -6.60
C GLU A 62 -4.82 0.74 -5.90
N THR A 63 -6.09 0.47 -6.20
CA THR A 63 -7.05 -0.28 -5.38
C THR A 63 -6.80 -1.80 -5.27
N SER A 64 -5.54 -2.22 -5.36
CA SER A 64 -5.09 -3.60 -5.21
C SER A 64 -3.79 -3.59 -4.42
N GLY A 65 -3.86 -3.73 -3.09
CA GLY A 65 -2.67 -3.86 -2.25
C GLY A 65 -1.77 -5.04 -2.67
N PRO A 66 -0.55 -5.17 -2.10
CA PRO A 66 0.34 -6.27 -2.41
C PRO A 66 -0.36 -7.62 -2.18
N SER A 67 -0.12 -8.61 -3.06
CA SER A 67 -0.70 -9.95 -2.89
C SER A 67 -0.29 -10.57 -1.57
N TYR A 68 -1.06 -11.54 -1.09
CA TYR A 68 -0.71 -12.30 0.11
C TYR A 68 0.70 -12.91 0.03
N SER A 69 1.08 -13.46 -1.14
CA SER A 69 2.44 -13.97 -1.38
C SER A 69 3.52 -12.89 -1.23
N ALA A 70 3.29 -11.68 -1.76
CA ALA A 70 4.21 -10.56 -1.62
C ALA A 70 4.31 -10.05 -0.17
N GLN A 71 3.19 -10.08 0.58
CA GLN A 71 3.18 -9.74 2.00
C GLN A 71 3.95 -10.76 2.84
N LEU A 72 3.79 -12.06 2.56
CA LEU A 72 4.53 -13.13 3.23
C LEU A 72 6.03 -13.03 2.91
N ALA A 73 6.39 -12.73 1.67
CA ALA A 73 7.78 -12.48 1.28
C ALA A 73 8.36 -11.29 2.06
N ALA A 74 7.60 -10.20 2.21
CA ALA A 74 8.05 -9.02 2.96
C ALA A 74 8.25 -9.27 4.46
N GLN A 75 7.52 -10.21 5.06
CA GLN A 75 7.77 -10.63 6.43
C GLN A 75 9.07 -11.43 6.56
N LYS A 76 9.41 -12.24 5.56
CA LYS A 76 10.61 -13.11 5.55
C LYS A 76 11.87 -12.40 5.08
N SER A 77 11.74 -11.49 4.12
CA SER A 77 12.84 -10.84 3.41
C SER A 77 12.46 -9.40 3.08
N PRO A 78 12.41 -8.52 4.11
CA PRO A 78 11.96 -7.15 3.94
C PRO A 78 12.83 -6.40 2.93
N LEU A 79 12.18 -5.63 2.05
CA LEU A 79 12.88 -4.80 1.06
C LEU A 79 13.17 -3.41 1.62
N THR A 80 14.41 -2.96 1.47
CA THR A 80 14.80 -1.57 1.70
C THR A 80 15.47 -1.01 0.45
N LEU A 81 14.90 0.04 -0.11
CA LEU A 81 15.48 0.80 -1.22
C LEU A 81 16.22 2.01 -0.65
N TYR A 82 17.51 2.13 -0.94
CA TYR A 82 18.29 3.32 -0.63
C TYR A 82 18.41 4.22 -1.84
N THR A 83 18.10 5.51 -1.66
CA THR A 83 18.14 6.55 -2.69
C THR A 83 18.90 7.78 -2.18
N SER A 84 19.06 8.79 -3.03
CA SER A 84 19.60 10.10 -2.62
C SER A 84 18.88 11.22 -3.36
N PRO A 85 18.92 12.48 -2.87
CA PRO A 85 18.29 13.61 -3.56
C PRO A 85 18.82 13.82 -4.99
N ASN A 86 20.08 13.47 -5.23
CA ASN A 86 20.75 13.64 -6.51
C ASN A 86 20.51 12.47 -7.48
N CYS A 87 19.87 11.40 -7.01
CA CYS A 87 19.49 10.25 -7.82
C CYS A 87 18.06 10.43 -8.31
N VAL A 88 17.91 10.99 -9.51
CA VAL A 88 16.58 11.25 -10.08
C VAL A 88 16.10 10.05 -10.88
N GLU A 89 16.77 9.73 -12.00
CA GLU A 89 16.25 8.77 -12.98
C GLU A 89 16.37 7.31 -12.51
N ASN A 90 17.56 6.86 -12.12
CA ASN A 90 17.75 5.46 -11.71
C ASN A 90 16.94 5.11 -10.44
N CYS A 91 16.78 6.05 -9.51
CA CYS A 91 15.95 5.84 -8.33
C CYS A 91 14.45 5.85 -8.66
N ARG A 92 14.01 6.62 -9.66
CA ARG A 92 12.64 6.54 -10.19
C ARG A 92 12.37 5.18 -10.81
N ILE A 93 13.25 4.73 -11.72
CA ILE A 93 13.15 3.41 -12.37
C ILE A 93 13.12 2.29 -11.33
N ALA A 94 13.96 2.36 -10.29
CA ALA A 94 13.96 1.42 -9.19
C ALA A 94 12.61 1.33 -8.46
N ARG A 95 11.99 2.47 -8.11
CA ARG A 95 10.66 2.50 -7.48
C ARG A 95 9.60 1.92 -8.42
N ASP A 96 9.61 2.34 -9.68
CA ASP A 96 8.66 1.88 -10.68
C ASP A 96 8.75 0.35 -10.88
N PHE A 97 9.96 -0.19 -10.91
CA PHE A 97 10.19 -1.64 -10.97
C PHE A 97 9.57 -2.38 -9.78
N LEU A 98 9.81 -1.91 -8.55
CA LEU A 98 9.27 -2.51 -7.33
C LEU A 98 7.74 -2.39 -7.25
N ASN A 99 7.19 -1.25 -7.66
CA ASN A 99 5.76 -0.99 -7.69
C ASN A 99 5.05 -1.85 -8.75
N LYS A 100 5.61 -1.97 -9.95
CA LYS A 100 5.10 -2.87 -11.00
C LYS A 100 5.07 -4.31 -10.50
N ARG A 101 6.13 -4.72 -9.79
CA ARG A 101 6.19 -6.03 -9.13
C ARG A 101 5.17 -6.18 -7.98
N GLY A 102 4.66 -5.06 -7.48
CA GLY A 102 3.93 -4.91 -6.22
C GLY A 102 4.63 -5.58 -5.05
N ALA A 103 5.94 -5.44 -5.02
CA ALA A 103 6.78 -5.83 -3.91
C ALA A 103 6.80 -4.68 -2.90
N PRO A 104 6.22 -4.80 -1.69
CA PRO A 104 6.27 -3.72 -0.72
C PRO A 104 7.70 -3.50 -0.22
N PHE A 105 8.11 -2.23 -0.15
CA PHE A 105 9.46 -1.82 0.26
C PHE A 105 9.43 -0.60 1.17
N SER A 106 10.49 -0.41 1.95
CA SER A 106 10.78 0.85 2.65
C SER A 106 11.82 1.64 1.88
N GLU A 107 11.57 2.91 1.58
CA GLU A 107 12.59 3.79 1.00
C GLU A 107 13.35 4.55 2.09
N LYS A 108 14.67 4.62 1.96
CA LYS A 108 15.56 5.43 2.81
C LYS A 108 16.40 6.33 1.92
N GLU A 109 16.22 7.63 2.06
CA GLU A 109 16.99 8.60 1.30
C GLU A 109 18.22 9.04 2.11
N ILE A 110 19.39 9.01 1.48
CA ILE A 110 20.66 9.43 2.07
C ILE A 110 20.80 10.94 1.89
N LYS A 111 20.53 11.71 2.95
CA LYS A 111 20.61 13.18 2.93
C LYS A 111 21.72 13.74 3.81
N THR A 112 22.04 13.04 4.90
CA THR A 112 22.99 13.49 5.92
C THR A 112 24.19 12.54 6.03
N LEU A 113 25.23 12.97 6.75
CA LEU A 113 26.37 12.11 7.08
C LEU A 113 25.98 10.94 7.98
N GLU A 114 24.95 11.12 8.82
CA GLU A 114 24.41 10.04 9.65
C GLU A 114 23.72 8.99 8.78
N ASP A 115 22.91 9.41 7.79
CA ASP A 115 22.30 8.51 6.81
C ASP A 115 23.36 7.77 6.01
N LEU A 116 24.44 8.46 5.61
CA LEU A 116 25.54 7.85 4.89
C LEU A 116 26.23 6.78 5.75
N THR A 117 26.45 7.04 7.04
CA THR A 117 27.05 6.07 7.97
C THR A 117 26.13 4.85 8.14
N ALA A 118 24.83 5.08 8.34
CA ALA A 118 23.85 4.01 8.43
C ALA A 118 23.73 3.19 7.13
N PHE A 119 23.84 3.84 5.98
CA PHE A 119 23.88 3.19 4.67
C PHE A 119 25.11 2.29 4.52
N LYS A 120 26.31 2.78 4.87
CA LYS A 120 27.54 1.98 4.81
C LYS A 120 27.46 0.76 5.71
N ALA A 121 26.96 0.94 6.94
CA ALA A 121 26.77 -0.14 7.89
C ALA A 121 25.76 -1.19 7.42
N ALA A 122 24.65 -0.75 6.80
CA ALA A 122 23.61 -1.67 6.32
C ALA A 122 24.00 -2.42 5.04
N THR A 123 24.68 -1.75 4.11
CA THR A 123 24.94 -2.29 2.77
C THR A 123 26.35 -2.86 2.59
N GLY A 124 27.26 -2.62 3.54
CA GLY A 124 28.68 -2.96 3.40
C GLY A 124 29.38 -2.20 2.26
N SER A 125 28.78 -1.13 1.75
CA SER A 125 29.35 -0.31 0.67
C SER A 125 30.23 0.80 1.25
N SER A 126 31.39 1.03 0.64
CA SER A 126 32.28 2.14 1.01
C SER A 126 31.78 3.49 0.48
N GLU A 127 31.02 3.46 -0.62
CA GLU A 127 30.53 4.61 -1.38
C GLU A 127 29.02 4.54 -1.55
N ALA A 128 28.36 5.71 -1.59
CA ALA A 128 26.91 5.84 -1.77
C ALA A 128 26.51 5.75 -3.25
N ILE A 129 26.75 4.59 -3.86
CA ILE A 129 26.31 4.28 -5.22
C ILE A 129 24.83 3.87 -5.14
N VAL A 130 23.93 4.82 -5.34
CA VAL A 130 22.49 4.62 -5.33
C VAL A 130 21.91 4.54 -6.76
N PRO A 131 20.79 3.83 -6.99
CA PRO A 131 19.97 3.13 -6.01
C PRO A 131 20.63 1.85 -5.48
N VAL A 132 20.32 1.45 -4.24
CA VAL A 132 20.70 0.14 -3.69
C VAL A 132 19.45 -0.55 -3.17
N LEU A 133 19.24 -1.79 -3.55
CA LEU A 133 18.15 -2.62 -3.05
C LEU A 133 18.68 -3.65 -2.08
N MET A 134 18.13 -3.68 -0.87
CA MET A 134 18.34 -4.75 0.10
C MET A 134 17.11 -5.65 0.17
N ALA A 135 17.31 -6.96 0.18
CA ALA A 135 16.30 -7.97 0.50
C ALA A 135 16.77 -8.80 1.69
N GLY A 136 16.31 -8.45 2.89
CA GLY A 136 16.90 -8.97 4.13
C GLY A 136 18.38 -8.61 4.23
N THR A 137 19.26 -9.61 4.14
CA THR A 137 20.73 -9.44 4.20
C THR A 137 21.39 -9.37 2.82
N LYS A 138 20.65 -9.67 1.75
CA LYS A 138 21.19 -9.59 0.37
C LYS A 138 21.14 -8.15 -0.11
N VAL A 139 22.18 -7.71 -0.81
CA VAL A 139 22.36 -6.33 -1.25
C VAL A 139 22.69 -6.30 -2.73
N GLU A 140 21.92 -5.53 -3.50
CA GLU A 140 22.19 -5.24 -4.90
C GLU A 140 22.43 -3.75 -5.08
N LYS A 141 23.59 -3.39 -5.62
CA LYS A 141 24.04 -2.00 -5.78
C LYS A 141 23.85 -1.55 -7.22
N GLY A 142 23.39 -0.31 -7.40
CA GLY A 142 22.96 0.17 -8.70
C GLY A 142 21.64 -0.47 -9.13
N PHE A 143 21.06 0.07 -10.20
CA PHE A 143 19.89 -0.52 -10.83
C PHE A 143 20.32 -1.37 -12.03
N GLU A 144 20.09 -2.67 -11.93
CA GLU A 144 20.26 -3.63 -13.02
C GLU A 144 19.05 -4.57 -12.99
N GLU A 145 18.19 -4.47 -14.01
CA GLU A 145 16.87 -5.11 -13.99
C GLU A 145 16.95 -6.63 -13.73
N ASN A 146 17.89 -7.32 -14.40
CA ASN A 146 18.06 -8.76 -14.25
C ASN A 146 18.58 -9.16 -12.86
N ALA A 147 19.50 -8.36 -12.30
CA ALA A 147 20.01 -8.60 -10.95
C ALA A 147 18.88 -8.40 -9.91
N TRP A 148 18.08 -7.35 -10.07
CA TRP A 148 16.96 -7.05 -9.18
C TRP A 148 15.85 -8.10 -9.29
N ARG A 149 15.53 -8.57 -10.50
CA ARG A 149 14.63 -9.71 -10.70
C ARG A 149 15.12 -10.94 -9.95
N SER A 150 16.39 -11.32 -10.14
CA SER A 150 16.99 -12.47 -9.48
C SER A 150 16.97 -12.34 -7.94
N LEU A 151 17.28 -11.14 -7.43
CA LEU A 151 17.21 -10.84 -6.00
C LEU A 151 15.80 -11.07 -5.46
N LEU A 152 14.78 -10.48 -6.09
CA LEU A 152 13.38 -10.58 -5.68
C LEU A 152 12.84 -12.01 -5.79
N ASP A 153 13.15 -12.72 -6.88
CA ASP A 153 12.80 -14.13 -7.08
C ASP A 153 13.39 -14.99 -5.95
N SER A 154 14.67 -14.78 -5.63
CA SER A 154 15.35 -15.50 -4.54
C SER A 154 14.85 -15.14 -3.14
N ALA A 155 14.23 -13.97 -2.98
CA ALA A 155 13.60 -13.50 -1.75
C ALA A 155 12.12 -13.92 -1.65
N GLY A 156 11.59 -14.63 -2.65
CA GLY A 156 10.24 -15.19 -2.66
C GLY A 156 9.16 -14.21 -3.11
N TYR A 157 9.53 -13.08 -3.72
CA TYR A 157 8.56 -12.14 -4.27
C TYR A 157 7.98 -12.68 -5.59
N PRO A 158 6.64 -12.81 -5.71
CA PRO A 158 6.00 -13.42 -6.88
C PRO A 158 6.34 -12.65 -8.16
N GLN A 159 6.41 -13.36 -9.28
CA GLN A 159 6.62 -12.74 -10.58
C GLN A 159 5.48 -11.80 -10.97
N ASP A 160 5.78 -10.75 -11.73
CA ASP A 160 4.73 -9.99 -12.40
C ASP A 160 4.18 -10.94 -13.47
N ASP A 161 3.17 -11.71 -13.11
CA ASP A 161 2.54 -12.72 -13.97
C ASP A 161 1.56 -12.09 -14.97
N GLY A 162 1.49 -10.75 -15.04
CA GLY A 162 0.62 -10.02 -15.95
C GLY A 162 -0.87 -10.18 -15.65
N ILE A 163 -1.23 -10.86 -14.55
CA ILE A 163 -2.61 -11.05 -14.13
C ILE A 163 -3.10 -9.73 -13.50
N PRO A 164 -4.15 -9.09 -14.06
CA PRO A 164 -4.71 -7.89 -13.48
C PRO A 164 -5.21 -8.20 -12.06
N ARG A 165 -4.55 -7.65 -11.04
CA ARG A 165 -5.04 -7.76 -9.66
C ARG A 165 -6.34 -6.98 -9.56
N ARG A 166 -7.47 -7.70 -9.45
CA ARG A 166 -8.81 -7.11 -9.35
C ARG A 166 -8.80 -5.99 -8.32
N LYS A 167 -9.15 -4.77 -8.76
CA LYS A 167 -9.43 -3.67 -7.84
C LYS A 167 -10.49 -4.14 -6.86
N ALA A 168 -10.24 -3.97 -5.56
CA ALA A 168 -11.28 -4.15 -4.56
C ALA A 168 -12.48 -3.27 -4.95
N PRO A 169 -13.72 -3.78 -4.85
CA PRO A 169 -14.89 -3.00 -5.22
C PRO A 169 -14.92 -1.71 -4.41
N THR A 170 -14.91 -0.58 -5.10
CA THR A 170 -15.09 0.73 -4.49
C THR A 170 -16.43 0.72 -3.76
N PRO A 171 -16.51 1.09 -2.47
CA PRO A 171 -17.79 1.24 -1.80
C PRO A 171 -18.64 2.25 -2.58
N ALA A 172 -19.86 1.84 -2.94
CA ALA A 172 -20.82 2.72 -3.60
C ALA A 172 -21.12 3.91 -2.68
N LYS A 173 -21.16 5.10 -3.27
CA LYS A 173 -21.43 6.37 -2.59
C LYS A 173 -22.88 6.46 -2.15
#